data_AF-A0A520W4C4-F1
#
_entry.id   AF-A0A520W4C4-F1
#
_cell.length_a   1.000
_cell.length_b   1.000
_cell.length_c   1.000
_cell.angle_alpha   90.00
_cell.angle_beta   90.00
_cell.angle_gamma   90.00
#
_symmetry.space_group_name_H-M   'P 1'
#
loop_
_entity.id
_entity.type
_entity.pdbx_description
1 polymer ?
#
loop_
_entity_poly.entity_id
_entity_poly.type
_entity_poly.pdbx_seq_one_letter_code
_entity_poly.pdbx_strand_id
1 'polypeptide(L)'
;EVTNIDLTRQVLNLLERPETLITHVADRPGHDRRYSLDTSKLRKLGWRPQVDFQAGLKETVAWYKENEWWWQPIKHDSAGFQAYYDKQYAKNP
;
A
#
# COMPACT_ATOMS: atom_id res chain seq x y z
N GLU A 1 11.38 -4.43 9.69
CA GLU A 1 11.02 -5.08 8.41
C GLU A 1 9.53 -5.36 8.45
N VAL A 2 8.83 -5.16 7.34
CA VAL A 2 7.38 -5.40 7.24
C VAL A 2 7.16 -6.14 5.93
N THR A 3 6.51 -7.31 5.98
CA THR A 3 6.17 -8.06 4.77
C THR A 3 4.89 -7.51 4.15
N ASN A 4 4.66 -7.78 2.86
CA ASN A 4 3.43 -7.35 2.18
C ASN A 4 2.18 -7.91 2.86
N ILE A 5 2.22 -9.17 3.31
CA ILE A 5 1.06 -9.79 3.96
C ILE A 5 0.77 -9.16 5.33
N ASP A 6 1.80 -8.86 6.12
CA ASP A 6 1.61 -8.20 7.41
C ASP A 6 1.13 -6.75 7.26
N LEU A 7 1.59 -6.05 6.22
CA LEU A 7 1.08 -4.73 5.88
C LEU A 7 -0.40 -4.77 5.49
N THR A 8 -0.81 -5.72 4.64
CA THR A 8 -2.21 -5.91 4.26
C THR A 8 -3.09 -6.18 5.47
N ARG A 9 -2.66 -7.05 6.40
CA ARG A 9 -3.40 -7.30 7.66
C ARG A 9 -3.52 -6.05 8.52
N GLN A 10 -2.45 -5.25 8.65
CA GLN A 10 -2.50 -3.99 9.39
C GLN A 10 -3.51 -3.01 8.79
N VAL A 11 -3.55 -2.89 7.45
CA VAL A 11 -4.54 -2.06 6.75
C VAL A 11 -5.97 -2.56 7.01
N LEU A 12 -6.22 -3.86 6.91
CA LEU A 12 -7.54 -4.44 7.19
C LEU A 12 -7.97 -4.20 8.64
N ASN A 13 -7.07 -4.36 9.60
CA ASN A 13 -7.34 -4.08 11.01
C ASN A 13 -7.70 -2.60 11.25
N LEU A 14 -6.94 -1.66 10.65
CA LEU A 14 -7.24 -0.23 10.74
C LEU A 14 -8.58 0.16 10.09
N LEU A 15 -9.04 -0.63 9.13
CA LEU A 15 -10.33 -0.46 8.46
C LEU A 15 -11.46 -1.29 9.09
N GLU A 16 -11.18 -2.08 10.12
CA GLU A 16 -12.12 -3.02 10.73
C GLU A 16 -12.74 -3.97 9.68
N ARG A 17 -11.89 -4.56 8.84
CA ARG A 17 -12.27 -5.49 7.77
C ARG A 17 -11.68 -6.88 8.00
N PRO A 18 -12.38 -7.95 7.60
CA PRO A 18 -11.91 -9.31 7.81
C PRO A 18 -10.75 -9.67 6.88
N GLU A 19 -9.85 -10.54 7.34
CA GLU A 19 -8.76 -11.12 6.52
C GLU A 19 -9.28 -11.97 5.35
N THR A 20 -10.56 -12.33 5.32
CA THR A 20 -11.20 -13.05 4.20
C THR A 20 -11.21 -12.25 2.89
N LEU A 21 -10.90 -10.94 2.93
CA LEU A 21 -10.72 -10.11 1.73
C LEU A 21 -9.34 -10.28 1.07
N ILE A 22 -8.42 -11.03 1.69
CA ILE A 22 -7.09 -11.29 1.12
C ILE A 22 -7.22 -12.44 0.11
N THR A 23 -6.91 -12.15 -1.16
CA THR A 23 -6.78 -13.15 -2.22
C THR A 23 -5.31 -13.29 -2.62
N HIS A 24 -4.80 -14.51 -2.60
CA HIS A 24 -3.48 -14.82 -3.15
C HIS A 24 -3.57 -14.92 -4.67
N VAL A 25 -2.77 -14.11 -5.36
CA VAL A 25 -2.69 -14.10 -6.82
C VAL A 25 -1.32 -14.59 -7.29
N ALA A 26 -1.18 -14.84 -8.60
CA ALA A 26 0.10 -15.19 -9.19
C ALA A 26 1.17 -14.14 -8.87
N ASP A 27 2.39 -14.61 -8.60
CA ASP A 27 3.51 -13.73 -8.27
C ASP A 27 3.95 -12.89 -9.48
N ARG A 28 4.55 -11.73 -9.22
CA ARG A 28 5.05 -10.84 -10.29
C ARG A 28 6.29 -11.46 -10.94
N PRO A 29 6.36 -11.58 -12.27
CA PRO A 29 7.62 -11.94 -12.93
C PRO A 29 8.75 -10.98 -12.51
N GLY A 30 9.88 -11.52 -12.05
CA GLY A 30 11.00 -10.71 -11.53
C GLY A 30 10.70 -9.99 -10.21
N HIS A 31 10.01 -10.64 -9.27
CA HIS A 31 9.75 -10.07 -7.96
C HIS A 31 10.99 -10.10 -7.05
N ASP A 32 11.60 -8.93 -6.83
CA ASP A 32 12.59 -8.75 -5.76
C ASP A 32 11.90 -8.90 -4.40
N ARG A 33 12.39 -9.83 -3.58
CA ARG A 33 11.71 -10.21 -2.33
C ARG A 33 11.95 -9.24 -1.18
N ARG A 34 13.01 -8.44 -1.25
CA ARG A 34 13.44 -7.60 -0.12
C ARG A 34 14.18 -6.36 -0.60
N TYR A 35 13.68 -5.22 -0.17
CA TYR A 35 14.40 -3.95 -0.26
C TYR A 35 14.79 -3.48 1.15
N SER A 36 16.02 -3.01 1.29
CA SER A 36 16.54 -2.45 2.53
C SER A 36 17.58 -1.41 2.19
N LEU A 37 17.53 -0.26 2.87
CA LEU A 37 18.47 0.83 2.67
C LEU A 37 19.19 1.13 3.99
N ASP A 38 20.51 1.36 3.91
CA ASP A 38 21.25 1.95 5.02
C ASP A 38 21.14 3.48 4.97
N THR A 39 20.63 4.07 6.05
CA THR A 39 20.46 5.53 6.20
C THR A 39 21.55 6.17 7.06
N SER A 40 22.58 5.42 7.44
CA SER A 40 23.68 5.89 8.30
C SER A 40 24.33 7.18 7.80
N LYS A 41 24.55 7.31 6.48
CA LYS A 41 25.12 8.51 5.87
C LYS A 41 24.21 9.74 6.00
N LEU A 42 22.90 9.59 5.81
CA LEU A 42 21.93 10.68 5.96
C LEU A 42 21.83 11.13 7.42
N ARG A 43 21.89 10.19 8.37
CA ARG A 43 21.83 10.49 9.80
C ARG A 43 23.00 11.36 10.27
N LYS A 44 24.18 11.24 9.65
CA LYS A 44 25.33 12.14 9.90
C LYS A 44 25.06 13.58 9.49
N LEU A 45 24.10 13.82 8.58
CA LEU A 45 23.66 15.15 8.17
C LEU A 45 22.53 15.70 9.06
N GLY A 46 22.22 15.03 10.18
CA GLY A 46 21.14 15.41 11.09
C GLY A 46 19.75 14.93 10.67
N TRP A 47 19.63 14.23 9.54
CA TRP A 47 18.36 13.65 9.13
C TRP A 47 17.94 12.51 10.05
N ARG A 48 16.66 12.49 10.41
CA ARG A 48 16.01 11.36 11.10
C ARG A 48 14.55 11.27 10.64
N PRO A 49 13.97 10.06 10.56
CA PRO A 49 12.54 9.94 10.34
C PRO A 49 11.79 10.67 11.46
N GLN A 50 10.81 11.48 11.10
CA GLN A 50 9.97 12.21 12.05
C GLN A 50 8.70 11.42 12.41
N VAL A 51 8.32 10.49 11.56
CA VAL A 51 7.11 9.67 11.69
C VAL A 51 7.54 8.21 11.70
N ASP A 52 7.10 7.46 12.69
CA ASP A 52 7.27 6.01 12.70
C ASP A 52 6.28 5.35 11.74
N PHE A 53 6.59 4.13 11.32
CA PHE A 53 5.78 3.43 10.31
C PHE A 53 4.32 3.23 10.74
N GLN A 54 4.06 2.93 12.01
CA GLN A 54 2.71 2.62 12.50
C GLN A 54 1.84 3.87 12.57
N ALA A 55 2.38 4.97 13.10
CA ALA A 55 1.72 6.26 13.09
C ALA A 55 1.45 6.72 11.64
N GLY A 56 2.45 6.65 10.77
CA GLY A 56 2.32 7.03 9.36
C GLY A 56 1.28 6.20 8.60
N LEU A 57 1.22 4.88 8.84
CA LEU A 57 0.20 4.02 8.23
C LEU A 57 -1.21 4.40 8.70
N LYS A 58 -1.40 4.64 10.00
CA LYS A 58 -2.69 5.07 10.56
C LYS A 58 -3.15 6.40 9.96
N GLU A 59 -2.26 7.38 9.88
CA GLU A 59 -2.54 8.68 9.27
C GLU A 59 -2.87 8.54 7.78
N THR A 60 -2.14 7.69 7.06
CA THR A 60 -2.40 7.42 5.64
C THR A 60 -3.79 6.82 5.45
N VAL A 61 -4.17 5.80 6.23
CA VAL A 61 -5.51 5.18 6.15
C VAL A 61 -6.60 6.21 6.45
N ALA A 62 -6.43 7.04 7.49
CA ALA A 62 -7.37 8.11 7.80
C ALA A 62 -7.51 9.11 6.65
N TRP A 63 -6.39 9.54 6.05
CA TRP A 63 -6.39 10.46 4.93
C TRP A 63 -7.18 9.91 3.73
N TYR A 64 -6.99 8.65 3.35
CA TYR A 64 -7.75 8.05 2.24
C TYR A 64 -9.26 7.96 2.54
N LYS A 65 -9.66 7.70 3.79
CA LYS A 65 -11.07 7.72 4.20
C LYS A 65 -11.69 9.11 4.10
N GLU A 66 -10.94 10.14 4.44
CA GLU A 66 -11.42 11.53 4.48
C GLU A 66 -11.38 12.22 3.11
N ASN A 67 -10.61 11.67 2.16
CA ASN A 67 -10.36 12.28 0.85
C ASN A 67 -10.90 11.44 -0.32
N GLU A 68 -12.10 10.88 -0.15
CA GLU A 68 -12.77 10.11 -1.22
C GLU A 68 -12.96 10.91 -2.51
N TRP A 69 -13.28 12.20 -2.38
CA TRP A 69 -13.40 13.14 -3.49
C TRP A 69 -12.17 13.17 -4.39
N TRP A 70 -10.98 12.87 -3.85
CA TRP A 70 -9.72 12.89 -4.57
C TRP A 70 -9.46 11.58 -5.33
N TRP A 71 -9.63 10.42 -4.68
CA TRP A 71 -9.29 9.14 -5.32
C TRP A 71 -10.45 8.48 -6.06
N GLN A 72 -11.71 8.75 -5.70
CA GLN A 72 -12.86 8.11 -6.36
C GLN A 72 -12.92 8.42 -7.86
N PRO A 73 -12.75 9.67 -8.34
CA PRO A 73 -12.75 9.95 -9.77
C PRO A 73 -11.60 9.26 -10.51
N ILE A 74 -10.43 9.13 -9.86
CA ILE A 74 -9.29 8.39 -10.44
C ILE A 74 -9.65 6.91 -10.62
N LYS A 75 -10.35 6.31 -9.64
CA LYS A 75 -10.71 4.90 -9.67
C LYS A 75 -11.89 4.61 -10.61
N HIS A 76 -12.87 5.50 -10.68
CA HIS A 76 -14.15 5.25 -11.33
C HIS A 76 -14.34 5.97 -12.67
N ASP A 77 -13.68 7.10 -12.89
CA ASP A 77 -13.91 7.93 -14.08
C ASP A 77 -12.70 7.93 -15.03
N SER A 78 -11.53 7.49 -14.54
CA SER A 78 -10.35 7.33 -15.39
C SER A 78 -10.41 6.02 -16.19
N ALA A 79 -10.74 6.14 -17.47
CA ALA A 79 -10.69 5.02 -18.41
C ALA A 79 -9.32 4.34 -18.46
N GLY A 80 -8.23 5.10 -18.26
CA GLY A 80 -6.88 4.55 -18.22
C GLY A 80 -6.64 3.67 -16.99
N PHE A 81 -7.14 4.08 -15.82
CA PHE A 81 -7.04 3.27 -14.60
C PHE A 81 -7.86 1.99 -14.72
N GLN A 82 -9.10 2.08 -15.20
CA GLN A 82 -9.98 0.93 -15.39
C GLN A 82 -9.36 -0.11 -16.34
N ALA A 83 -8.91 0.34 -17.52
CA ALA A 83 -8.28 -0.54 -18.51
C ALA A 83 -7.01 -1.20 -17.96
N TYR A 84 -6.22 -0.49 -17.15
CA TYR A 84 -5.07 -1.06 -16.46
C TYR A 84 -5.50 -2.14 -15.46
N TYR A 85 -6.45 -1.84 -14.58
CA TYR A 85 -6.89 -2.76 -13.53
C TYR A 85 -7.45 -4.05 -14.13
N ASP A 86 -8.28 -3.95 -15.16
CA ASP A 86 -8.84 -5.12 -15.86
C ASP A 86 -7.74 -5.98 -16.49
N LYS A 87 -6.78 -5.35 -17.17
CA LYS A 87 -5.67 -6.07 -17.81
C LYS A 87 -4.83 -6.87 -16.79
N GLN A 88 -4.60 -6.31 -15.60
CA GLN A 88 -3.72 -6.92 -14.60
C GLN A 88 -4.45 -7.94 -13.72
N TYR A 89 -5.73 -7.70 -13.38
CA TYR A 89 -6.41 -8.43 -12.31
C TYR A 89 -7.70 -9.13 -12.73
N ALA A 90 -8.32 -8.83 -13.88
CA ALA A 90 -9.62 -9.43 -14.24
C ALA A 90 -9.60 -10.96 -14.43
N LYS A 91 -8.42 -11.57 -14.62
CA LYS A 91 -8.26 -13.03 -14.79
C LYS A 91 -7.95 -13.78 -13.49
N ASN A 92 -7.73 -13.07 -12.39
CA ASN A 92 -7.42 -13.64 -11.08
C ASN A 92 -8.45 -13.12 -10.04
N PRO A 93 -9.71 -13.57 -10.10
CA PRO A 93 -10.71 -13.27 -9.07
C PRO A 93 -10.34 -13.88 -7.71
#